data_AF-A0A9E2JQZ4-F1
#
_entry.id   AF-A0A9E2JQZ4-F1
#
_cell.length_a   1.000
_cell.length_b   1.000
_cell.length_c   1.000
_cell.angle_alpha   90.00
_cell.angle_beta   90.00
_cell.angle_gamma   90.00
#
_symmetry.space_group_name_H-M   'P 1'
#
loop_
_entity.id
_entity.type
_entity.pdbx_description
1 polymer ?
#
loop_
_entity_poly.entity_id
_entity_poly.type
_entity_poly.pdbx_seq_one_letter_code
_entity_poly.pdbx_strand_id
1 'polypeptide(L)' 'MINTLSMAEHGRWCAERRTDGYCHAPVRDTERKRHPLIVPFSELPDDQRAKDRRNVKEALTFSM' A
#
# COMPACT_ATOMS: atom_id res chain seq x y z
N MET A 1 -17.28 -2.91 0.09
CA MET A 1 -16.37 -4.07 0.17
C MET A 1 -14.98 -3.76 -0.40
N ILE A 2 -14.83 -3.42 -1.69
CA ILE A 2 -13.52 -3.20 -2.32
C ILE A 2 -12.68 -2.11 -1.61
N ASN A 3 -13.28 -0.96 -1.26
CA ASN A 3 -12.51 0.10 -0.57
C ASN A 3 -11.94 -0.36 0.79
N THR A 4 -12.72 -1.07 1.59
CA THR A 4 -12.29 -1.62 2.89
C THR A 4 -11.14 -2.61 2.72
N LEU A 5 -11.25 -3.50 1.72
CA LEU A 5 -10.19 -4.45 1.40
C LEU A 5 -8.93 -3.74 0.88
N SER A 6 -9.06 -2.69 0.07
CA SER A 6 -7.91 -1.90 -0.39
C SER A 6 -7.19 -1.19 0.75
N MET A 7 -7.93 -0.65 1.72
CA MET A 7 -7.37 -0.08 2.94
C MET A 7 -6.61 -1.13 3.76
N ALA A 8 -7.19 -2.32 3.90
CA ALA A 8 -6.56 -3.43 4.62
C ALA A 8 -5.28 -3.92 3.91
N GLU A 9 -5.32 -4.07 2.59
CA GLU A 9 -4.13 -4.46 1.81
C GLU A 9 -3.02 -3.42 1.89
N HIS A 10 -3.34 -2.13 1.81
CA HIS A 10 -2.35 -1.07 1.98
C HIS A 10 -1.76 -1.08 3.40
N GLY A 11 -2.60 -1.27 4.42
CA GLY A 11 -2.16 -1.43 5.80
C GLY A 11 -1.21 -2.61 5.97
N ARG A 12 -1.54 -3.76 5.39
CA ARG A 12 -0.70 -4.97 5.37
C ARG A 12 0.64 -4.70 4.71
N TRP A 13 0.65 -4.07 3.53
CA TRP A 13 1.88 -3.69 2.81
C TRP A 13 2.74 -2.71 3.62
N CYS A 14 2.13 -1.72 4.26
CA CYS A 14 2.84 -0.79 5.14
C CYS A 14 3.48 -1.51 6.34
N ALA A 15 2.76 -2.44 6.96
CA ALA A 15 3.26 -3.23 8.09
C ALA A 15 4.46 -4.10 7.69
N GLU A 16 4.36 -4.81 6.56
CA GLU A 16 5.44 -5.60 5.98
C GLU A 16 6.70 -4.74 5.74
N ARG A 17 6.52 -3.57 5.12
CA ARG A 17 7.62 -2.62 4.90
C ARG A 17 8.25 -2.13 6.20
N ARG A 18 7.46 -1.84 7.22
CA ARG A 18 7.98 -1.42 8.53
C ARG A 18 8.75 -2.53 9.22
N THR A 19 8.28 -3.79 9.14
CA THR A 19 9.01 -4.97 9.64
C THR A 19 10.36 -5.13 8.94
N ASP A 20 10.42 -4.86 7.64
CA ASP A 20 11.67 -4.85 6.87
C ASP A 20 12.61 -3.68 7.21
N GLY A 21 12.18 -2.76 8.09
CA GLY A 21 12.93 -1.58 8.51
C GLY A 21 12.71 -0.35 7.64
N TYR A 22 11.67 -0.33 6.80
CA TYR A 22 11.34 0.87 6.03
C TYR A 22 10.62 1.92 6.88
N CYS A 23 10.91 3.19 6.59
CA CYS A 23 10.23 4.34 7.16
C CYS A 23 9.65 5.27 6.07
N HIS A 24 8.71 6.10 6.50
CA HIS A 24 8.17 7.16 5.65
C HIS A 24 9.25 8.20 5.32
N ALA A 25 9.37 8.56 4.04
CA ALA A 25 10.11 9.74 3.61
C ALA A 25 9.55 10.25 2.26
N PRO A 26 9.59 11.56 1.98
CA PRO A 26 9.02 12.13 0.76
C PRO A 26 9.66 11.63 -0.54
N VAL A 27 10.89 11.11 -0.46
CA VAL A 27 11.62 10.55 -1.59
C VAL A 27 11.93 9.09 -1.29
N ARG A 28 11.71 8.22 -2.29
CA ARG A 28 12.05 6.80 -2.19
C ARG A 28 13.56 6.63 -2.21
N ASP A 29 14.08 5.88 -1.24
CA ASP A 29 15.49 5.49 -1.15
C ASP A 29 15.53 4.05 -0.62
N THR A 30 15.81 3.09 -1.50
CA THR A 30 15.79 1.67 -1.14
C THR A 30 16.98 1.25 -0.28
N GLU A 31 18.13 1.90 -0.43
CA GLU A 31 19.34 1.62 0.35
C GLU A 31 19.14 2.02 1.81
N ARG A 32 18.53 3.19 2.04
CA ARG A 32 18.20 3.69 3.38
C ARG A 32 16.84 3.25 3.88
N LYS A 33 16.16 2.37 3.16
CA LYS A 33 14.82 1.85 3.48
C LYS A 33 13.81 2.98 3.74
N ARG A 34 13.61 3.85 2.75
CA ARG A 34 12.67 4.98 2.80
C ARG A 34 11.68 4.89 1.67
N HIS A 35 10.41 5.12 1.96
CA HIS A 35 9.36 5.08 0.95
C HIS A 35 8.24 6.10 1.21
N PRO A 36 7.80 6.87 0.19
CA PRO A 36 6.81 7.93 0.36
C PRO A 36 5.41 7.41 0.65
N LEU A 37 5.10 6.20 0.19
CA LEU A 37 3.76 5.64 0.34
C LEU A 37 3.51 4.97 1.69
N ILE A 38 4.47 4.99 2.63
CA ILE A 38 4.27 4.46 4.00
C ILE A 38 3.51 5.49 4.84
N VAL A 39 2.27 5.77 4.42
CA VAL A 39 1.35 6.77 5.01
C VAL A 39 -0.04 6.14 5.15
N PRO A 40 -0.96 6.74 5.94
CA PRO A 40 -2.35 6.31 5.98
C PRO A 40 -2.98 6.23 4.59
N PHE A 41 -3.91 5.30 4.37
CA PHE A 41 -4.56 5.11 3.06
C PHE A 41 -5.27 6.37 2.55
N SER A 42 -5.78 7.22 3.46
CA SER A 42 -6.41 8.50 3.13
C SER A 42 -5.44 9.55 2.58
N GLU A 43 -4.15 9.41 2.84
CA GLU A 43 -3.10 10.34 2.40
C GLU A 43 -2.39 9.86 1.13
N LEU A 44 -2.71 8.66 0.66
CA LEU A 44 -2.17 8.17 -0.59
C LEU A 44 -2.63 9.04 -1.76
N PRO A 45 -1.79 9.24 -2.78
CA PRO A 45 -2.21 9.74 -4.08
C PRO A 45 -3.33 8.90 -4.73
N ASP A 46 -4.20 9.55 -5.50
CA ASP A 46 -5.38 8.93 -6.12
C ASP A 46 -5.06 7.72 -7.02
N ASP A 47 -3.96 7.82 -7.76
CA ASP A 47 -3.41 6.78 -8.63
C ASP A 47 -2.94 5.57 -7.81
N GLN A 48 -2.30 5.81 -6.66
CA GLN A 48 -1.89 4.74 -5.76
C GLN A 48 -3.10 4.06 -5.11
N ARG A 49 -4.11 4.82 -4.66
CA ARG A 49 -5.37 4.23 -4.14
C ARG A 49 -6.07 3.40 -5.23
N ALA A 50 -5.99 3.83 -6.49
CA ALA A 50 -6.55 3.07 -7.62
C ALA A 50 -5.81 1.76 -7.88
N LYS A 51 -4.49 1.74 -7.70
CA LYS A 51 -3.67 0.53 -7.77
C LYS A 51 -4.08 -0.49 -6.70
N ASP A 52 -4.26 -0.06 -5.45
CA ASP A 52 -4.69 -0.98 -4.38
C ASP A 52 -6.10 -1.54 -4.62
N ARG A 53 -7.01 -0.73 -5.20
CA ARG A 53 -8.33 -1.22 -5.66
C ARG A 53 -8.23 -2.24 -6.76
N ARG A 54 -7.29 -2.08 -7.70
CA ARG A 54 -7.08 -3.05 -8.79
C ARG A 54 -6.55 -4.37 -8.25
N ASN A 55 -5.54 -4.33 -7.39
CA ASN A 55 -4.94 -5.53 -6.80
C ASN A 55 -5.99 -6.38 -6.05
N VAL A 56 -6.85 -5.74 -5.26
CA VAL A 56 -7.94 -6.42 -4.56
C VAL A 56 -8.97 -7.01 -5.53
N LYS A 57 -9.34 -6.27 -6.58
CA LYS A 57 -10.26 -6.78 -7.61
C LYS A 57 -9.71 -8.04 -8.28
N GLU A 58 -8.46 -7.99 -8.70
CA GLU A 58 -7.78 -9.12 -9.35
C GLU A 58 -7.71 -10.34 -8.41
N ALA A 59 -7.35 -10.14 -7.14
CA ALA A 59 -7.31 -11.21 -6.15
C ALA A 59 -8.68 -11.89 -5.93
N LEU A 60 -9.76 -11.09 -5.92
CA LEU A 60 -11.13 -11.60 -5.80
C LEU A 60 -11.60 -12.32 -7.06
N THR A 61 -11.18 -11.85 -8.25
CA THR A 61 -11.51 -12.49 -9.52
C THR A 61 -10.82 -13.85 -9.66
N PHE A 62 -9.58 -13.98 -9.19
CA PHE A 62 -8.83 -15.25 -9.23
C PHE A 62 -9.23 -16.25 -8.13
N SER A 63 -9.96 -15.80 -7.10
CA SER A 63 -10.44 -16.67 -6.01
C SER A 63 -11.85 -17.24 -6.27
N MET A 64 -12.41 -17.01 -7.47
CA MET A 64 -13.67 -17.59 -7.96
C MET A 64 -13.39 -18.47 -9.18
#